data_AF-A0A367LTL5-F1
#
_entry.id   AF-A0A367LTL5-F1
#
_cell.length_a   1.000
_cell.length_b   1.000
_cell.length_c   1.000
_cell.angle_alpha   90.00
_cell.angle_beta   90.00
_cell.angle_gamma   90.00
#
_symmetry.space_group_name_H-M   'P 1'
#
loop_
_entity.id
_entity.type
_entity.pdbx_description
1 polymer ?
#
loop_
_entity_poly.entity_id
_entity_poly.type
_entity_poly.pdbx_seq_one_letter_code
_entity_poly.pdbx_strand_id
1 'polypeptide(L)' 'GSLAGVSAVALGAGAIREAVQRAGIAAEDVQEVIMGCVLPAGLKQGPARQAALAAGLPAATGCTTINKLCGSGRKAGM' A
#
# COMPACT_ATOMS: atom_id res chain seq x y z
N GLY A 1 -12.65 11.72 -12.77
CA GLY A 1 -11.22 12.11 -12.76
C GLY A 1 -10.39 11.06 -13.47
N SER A 2 -9.13 11.35 -13.79
CA SER A 2 -8.24 10.45 -14.55
C SER A 2 -8.00 9.09 -13.89
N LEU A 3 -8.11 9.00 -12.56
CA LEU A 3 -7.92 7.76 -11.79
C LEU A 3 -9.23 7.02 -11.45
N ALA A 4 -10.38 7.44 -11.99
CA ALA A 4 -11.68 6.92 -11.57
C ALA A 4 -11.87 5.41 -11.82
N GLY A 5 -11.19 4.85 -12.82
CA GLY A 5 -11.24 3.41 -13.13
C GLY A 5 -10.24 2.56 -12.33
N VAL A 6 -9.42 3.17 -11.48
CA VAL A 6 -8.35 2.48 -10.75
C VAL A 6 -8.79 2.25 -9.31
N SER A 7 -8.76 1.00 -8.85
CA SER A 7 -9.06 0.69 -7.45
C SER A 7 -8.00 1.27 -6.51
N ALA A 8 -8.38 1.57 -5.27
CA ALA A 8 -7.42 2.07 -4.26
C ALA A 8 -6.26 1.09 -4.03
N VAL A 9 -6.51 -0.22 -4.11
CA VAL A 9 -5.47 -1.26 -4.01
C VAL A 9 -4.50 -1.19 -5.19
N ALA A 10 -5.00 -1.07 -6.43
CA ALA A 10 -4.14 -0.97 -7.61
C ALA A 10 -3.32 0.33 -7.60
N LEU A 11 -3.92 1.43 -7.14
CA LEU A 11 -3.21 2.71 -6.99
C LEU A 11 -2.10 2.61 -5.93
N GLY A 12 -2.39 2.00 -4.78
CA GLY A 12 -1.40 1.75 -3.73
C GLY A 12 -0.28 0.82 -4.20
N ALA A 13 -0.60 -0.22 -4.97
CA ALA A 13 0.39 -1.13 -5.53
C ALA A 13 1.36 -0.41 -6.48
N GLY A 14 0.84 0.45 -7.37
CA GLY A 14 1.67 1.29 -8.25
C GLY A 14 2.60 2.21 -7.47
N ALA A 15 2.07 2.87 -6.42
CA ALA A 15 2.85 3.75 -5.57
C ALA A 15 3.97 3.01 -4.80
N ILE A 16 3.68 1.83 -4.25
CA ILE A 16 4.67 1.00 -3.53
C ILE A 16 5.77 0.53 -4.49
N ARG A 17 5.40 0.00 -5.66
CA ARG A 17 6.36 -0.50 -6.66
C ARG A 17 7.33 0.59 -7.10
N GLU A 18 6.80 1.76 -7.44
CA GLU A 18 7.61 2.91 -7.86
C GLU A 18 8.48 3.45 -6.73
N ALA A 19 7.98 3.45 -5.48
CA ALA A 19 8.78 3.88 -4.33
C ALA A 19 9.99 2.98 -4.11
N VAL A 20 9.80 1.66 -4.17
CA VAL A 20 10.89 0.67 -4.04
C VAL A 20 11.89 0.81 -5.19
N GLN A 21 11.40 0.91 -6.44
CA GLN A 21 12.25 1.10 -7.61
C GLN A 21 13.07 2.38 -7.52
N ARG A 22 12.48 3.51 -7.11
CA ARG A 22 13.18 4.79 -6.96
C ARG A 22 14.15 4.81 -5.78
N ALA A 23 13.87 4.03 -4.74
CA ALA A 23 14.79 3.83 -3.62
C ALA A 23 16.00 2.98 -4.00
N GLY A 24 15.94 2.21 -5.10
CA GLY A 24 17.04 1.36 -5.55
C GLY A 24 17.33 0.17 -4.65
N ILE A 25 16.34 -0.26 -3.85
CA ILE A 25 16.44 -1.42 -2.96
C ILE A 25 15.77 -2.65 -3.58
N ALA A 26 16.13 -3.83 -3.11
CA ALA A 26 15.49 -5.06 -3.53
C ALA A 26 14.09 -5.18 -2.87
N ALA A 27 13.18 -5.91 -3.49
CA ALA A 27 11.84 -6.11 -2.92
C ALA A 27 11.90 -6.89 -1.59
N GLU A 28 12.91 -7.74 -1.45
CA GLU A 28 13.22 -8.57 -0.29
C GLU A 28 13.70 -7.74 0.91
N ASP A 29 14.22 -6.54 0.67
CA ASP A 29 14.66 -5.63 1.72
C ASP A 29 13.45 -4.97 2.43
N VAL A 30 12.26 -5.03 1.84
CA VAL A 30 11.04 -4.43 2.40
C VAL A 30 10.43 -5.36 3.46
N GLN A 31 10.65 -5.00 4.72
CA GLN A 31 10.18 -5.77 5.88
C GLN A 31 8.72 -5.49 6.23
N GLU A 32 8.26 -4.25 6.08
CA GLU A 32 6.92 -3.84 6.47
C GLU A 32 6.32 -2.78 5.52
N VAL A 33 5.03 -2.90 5.24
CA VAL A 33 4.21 -1.90 4.55
C VAL A 33 3.12 -1.41 5.49
N ILE A 34 3.18 -0.12 5.84
CA ILE A 34 2.13 0.56 6.58
C ILE A 34 1.42 1.49 5.60
N MET A 35 0.14 1.24 5.34
CA MET A 35 -0.64 1.98 4.33
C MET A 35 -1.95 2.51 4.91
N GLY A 36 -2.24 3.78 4.64
CA GLY A 36 -3.51 4.39 5.02
C GLY A 36 -4.66 4.03 4.08
N CYS A 37 -5.83 3.65 4.61
CA CYS A 37 -7.05 3.46 3.83
C CYS A 37 -8.29 3.77 4.68
N VAL A 38 -9.03 4.82 4.32
CA VAL A 38 -10.19 5.31 5.10
C VAL A 38 -11.47 4.54 4.78
N LEU A 39 -11.67 4.20 3.51
CA LEU A 39 -12.90 3.57 3.01
C LEU A 39 -12.57 2.18 2.42
N PRO A 40 -12.46 1.13 3.24
CA PRO A 40 -12.09 -0.20 2.78
C PRO A 40 -13.25 -1.00 2.15
N ALA A 41 -14.48 -0.48 2.21
CA ALA A 41 -15.65 -1.16 1.65
C ALA A 41 -15.45 -1.46 0.15
N GLY A 42 -15.71 -2.71 -0.25
CA GLY A 42 -15.50 -3.17 -1.63
C GLY A 42 -14.04 -3.51 -2.00
N LEU A 43 -13.07 -3.32 -1.09
CA LEU A 43 -11.65 -3.60 -1.36
C LEU A 43 -11.18 -4.97 -0.88
N LYS A 44 -12.04 -5.83 -0.32
CA LYS A 44 -11.66 -7.07 0.41
C LYS A 44 -10.81 -6.79 1.67
N GLN A 45 -10.34 -7.85 2.31
CA GLN A 45 -9.58 -7.75 3.57
C GLN A 45 -8.13 -7.28 3.33
N GLY A 46 -7.61 -6.45 4.24
CA GLY A 46 -6.22 -5.99 4.23
C GLY A 46 -5.80 -5.23 2.95
N PRO A 47 -6.30 -4.02 2.69
CA PRO A 47 -5.87 -3.22 1.53
C PRO A 47 -4.35 -3.04 1.41
N ALA A 48 -3.64 -2.83 2.53
CA ALA A 48 -2.17 -2.74 2.54
C ALA A 48 -1.52 -4.03 2.02
N ARG A 49 -2.02 -5.18 2.47
CA ARG A 49 -1.53 -6.50 2.06
C ARG A 49 -1.77 -6.76 0.58
N GLN A 50 -2.97 -6.45 0.09
CA GLN A 50 -3.28 -6.60 -1.32
C GLN A 50 -2.42 -5.68 -2.20
N ALA A 51 -2.19 -4.44 -1.77
CA ALA A 51 -1.34 -3.50 -2.49
C ALA A 51 0.13 -3.95 -2.50
N ALA A 52 0.67 -4.41 -1.38
CA ALA A 52 2.04 -4.93 -1.28
C ALA A 52 2.27 -6.15 -2.19
N LEU A 53 1.36 -7.13 -2.17
CA LEU A 53 1.45 -8.30 -3.04
C LEU A 53 1.35 -7.91 -4.52
N ALA A 54 0.41 -7.03 -4.89
CA ALA A 54 0.27 -6.55 -6.26
C ALA A 54 1.45 -5.66 -6.71
N ALA A 55 2.16 -5.03 -5.77
CA ALA A 55 3.39 -4.27 -6.04
C ALA A 55 4.58 -5.19 -6.39
N GLY A 56 4.50 -6.48 -6.04
CA GLY A 56 5.58 -7.45 -6.23
C GLY A 56 6.41 -7.72 -4.97
N LEU A 57 5.95 -7.28 -3.80
CA LEU A 57 6.66 -7.55 -2.55
C LEU A 57 6.47 -9.01 -2.09
N PRO A 58 7.46 -9.59 -1.39
CA PRO A 58 7.34 -10.94 -0.84
C PRO A 58 6.14 -11.12 0.08
N ALA A 59 5.57 -12.32 0.09
CA ALA A 59 4.49 -12.65 1.02
C ALA A 59 4.92 -12.60 2.51
N ALA A 60 6.22 -12.63 2.78
CA ALA A 60 6.80 -12.46 4.11
C ALA A 60 6.74 -11.01 4.63
N THR A 61 6.59 -10.01 3.74
CA THR A 61 6.51 -8.60 4.13
C THR A 61 5.28 -8.37 5.03
N GLY A 62 5.52 -7.82 6.22
CA GLY A 62 4.48 -7.40 7.16
C GLY A 62 3.61 -6.31 6.55
N CYS A 63 2.31 -6.30 6.85
CA CYS A 63 1.37 -5.35 6.25
C CYS A 63 0.34 -4.86 7.26
N THR A 64 0.29 -3.55 7.48
CA THR A 64 -0.67 -2.92 8.39
C THR A 64 -1.49 -1.87 7.63
N THR A 65 -2.81 -2.00 7.66
CA THR A 65 -3.72 -0.97 7.14
C THR A 65 -4.15 -0.06 8.28
N ILE A 66 -3.94 1.25 8.16
CA ILE A 66 -4.32 2.24 9.17
C ILE A 66 -5.51 3.06 8.68
N ASN A 67 -6.49 3.26 9.55
CA ASN A 67 -7.57 4.22 9.36
C ASN A 67 -7.57 5.26 10.49
N LYS A 68 -7.12 6.46 10.15
CA LYS A 68 -7.19 7.68 10.97
C LYS A 68 -7.74 8.84 10.14
N LEU A 69 -8.77 8.57 9.32
CA LEU A 69 -9.33 9.53 8.36
C LEU A 69 -8.23 10.22 7.53
N CYS A 70 -8.27 11.55 7.39
CA CYS A 70 -7.27 12.34 6.70
C CYS A 70 -5.84 12.17 7.27
N GLY A 71 -5.71 11.76 8.53
CA GLY A 71 -4.42 11.52 9.20
C GLY A 71 -3.81 10.14 8.92
N SER A 72 -4.45 9.26 8.16
CA SER A 72 -4.00 7.87 7.96
C SER A 72 -2.61 7.79 7.32
N GLY A 73 -2.37 8.57 6.26
CA GLY A 73 -1.07 8.59 5.58
C GLY A 73 0.04 9.11 6.47
N ARG A 74 -0.23 10.19 7.23
CA ARG A 74 0.73 10.72 8.20
C ARG A 74 1.04 9.70 9.30
N LYS A 75 0.03 9.01 9.84
CA LYS A 75 0.22 7.99 10.89
C LYS A 75 0.95 6.74 10.39
N ALA A 76 0.93 6.49 9.08
CA ALA A 76 1.70 5.41 8.49
C ALA A 76 3.21 5.71 8.46
N GLY A 77 3.59 6.98 8.29
CA GLY A 77 5.00 7.39 8.25
C GLY A 77 5.57 7.94 9.57
N MET A 78 4.74 8.20 10.58
CA MET A 78 5.12 8.75 11.90
C MET A 78 4.38 8.07 13.06
#